data_AF-A0A1Y5D259-F1
#
_entry.id   AF-A0A1Y5D259-F1
#
_cell.length_a   1.000
_cell.length_b   1.000
_cell.length_c   1.000
_cell.angle_alpha   90.00
_cell.angle_beta   90.00
_cell.angle_gamma   90.00
#
_symmetry.space_group_name_H-M   'P 1'
#
loop_
_entity.id
_entity.type
_entity.pdbx_description
1 polymer ?
#
loop_
_entity_poly.entity_id
_entity_poly.type
_entity_poly.pdbx_seq_one_letter_code
_entity_poly.pdbx_strand_id
1 'polypeptide(L)'
;MLTNYFTRALFIAFSTSLLALTGCAQPIEPWVKPYERQNLADPIMRTNRHPIANMHIAHVYEARESARGAEGTGGGGCGCN
;
A
#
# COMPACT_ATOMS: atom_id res chain seq x y z
N MET A 1 -19.29 -39.32 21.31
CA MET A 1 -19.88 -37.98 21.43
C MET A 1 -18.82 -36.88 21.31
N LEU A 2 -17.73 -36.95 22.09
CA LEU A 2 -16.61 -35.99 22.03
C LEU A 2 -15.91 -35.92 20.66
N THR A 3 -15.74 -37.05 19.97
CA THR A 3 -15.14 -37.12 18.63
C THR A 3 -15.92 -36.32 17.57
N ASN A 4 -17.25 -36.30 17.66
CA ASN A 4 -18.11 -35.55 16.74
C ASN A 4 -18.12 -34.04 17.02
N TYR A 5 -17.89 -33.64 18.28
CA TYR A 5 -17.69 -32.23 18.64
C TYR A 5 -16.34 -31.71 18.15
N PHE A 6 -15.30 -32.54 18.27
CA PHE A 6 -13.95 -32.17 17.84
C PHE A 6 -13.84 -32.01 16.32
N THR A 7 -14.47 -32.92 15.55
CA THR A 7 -14.54 -32.79 14.09
C THR A 7 -15.35 -31.57 13.65
N ARG A 8 -16.46 -31.27 14.32
CA ARG A 8 -17.24 -30.04 14.06
C ARG A 8 -16.45 -28.77 14.36
N ALA A 9 -15.72 -28.72 15.46
CA ALA A 9 -14.87 -27.58 15.80
C ALA A 9 -13.77 -27.36 14.75
N LEU A 10 -13.15 -28.43 14.26
CA LEU A 10 -12.16 -28.36 13.19
C LEU A 10 -12.76 -27.84 11.87
N PHE A 11 -13.95 -28.30 11.49
CA PHE A 11 -14.64 -27.79 10.29
C PHE A 11 -14.99 -26.30 10.40
N ILE A 12 -15.45 -25.85 11.58
CA ILE A 12 -15.76 -24.43 11.82
C ILE A 12 -14.47 -23.60 11.72
N ALA A 13 -13.40 -24.00 12.41
CA ALA A 13 -12.14 -23.28 12.39
C ALA A 13 -11.53 -23.18 10.97
N PHE A 14 -11.60 -24.28 10.20
CA PHE A 14 -11.14 -24.30 8.81
C PHE A 14 -11.96 -23.35 7.93
N SER A 15 -13.30 -23.40 8.04
CA SER A 15 -14.19 -22.50 7.30
C SER A 15 -13.90 -21.03 7.62
N THR A 16 -13.74 -20.66 8.90
CA THR A 16 -13.45 -19.28 9.30
C THR A 16 -12.10 -18.80 8.77
N SER A 17 -11.07 -19.67 8.77
CA SER A 17 -9.75 -19.35 8.22
C SER A 17 -9.80 -19.07 6.71
N LEU A 18 -10.59 -19.82 5.95
CA LEU A 18 -10.73 -19.60 4.51
C LEU A 18 -11.40 -18.26 4.18
N LEU A 19 -12.41 -17.86 4.96
CA LEU A 19 -13.08 -16.56 4.78
C LEU A 19 -12.17 -15.36 5.12
N ALA A 20 -11.25 -15.51 6.07
CA ALA A 20 -10.34 -14.43 6.46
C ALA A 20 -9.31 -14.09 5.36
N LEU A 21 -8.99 -15.04 4.47
CA LEU A 21 -7.98 -14.88 3.43
C LEU A 21 -8.50 -14.18 2.16
N THR A 22 -9.82 -14.02 2.00
CA THR A 22 -10.39 -13.45 0.77
C THR A 22 -10.23 -11.93 0.67
N GLY A 23 -9.99 -11.23 1.79
CA GLY A 23 -9.94 -9.76 1.85
C GLY A 23 -8.81 -9.08 1.07
N CYS A 24 -7.68 -9.76 0.84
CA CYS A 24 -6.51 -9.15 0.18
C CYS A 24 -6.57 -9.17 -1.36
N ALA A 25 -7.46 -9.97 -1.95
CA ALA A 25 -7.50 -10.22 -3.39
C ALA A 25 -8.88 -9.97 -4.01
N GLN A 26 -9.79 -9.29 -3.31
CA GLN A 26 -11.08 -8.95 -3.90
C GLN A 26 -10.88 -7.90 -5.00
N PRO A 27 -11.30 -8.14 -6.25
CA PRO A 27 -11.54 -7.08 -7.22
C PRO A 27 -12.80 -6.32 -6.76
N ILE A 28 -12.66 -5.53 -5.69
CA ILE A 28 -13.77 -4.75 -5.16
C ILE A 28 -13.99 -3.58 -6.13
N GLU A 29 -14.97 -3.73 -7.01
CA GLU A 29 -15.46 -2.66 -7.87
C GLU A 29 -16.51 -1.85 -7.11
N PRO A 30 -16.48 -0.51 -7.20
CA PRO A 30 -15.57 0.30 -8.02
C PRO A 30 -14.29 0.66 -7.26
N TRP A 31 -13.13 0.39 -7.86
CA TRP A 31 -11.89 1.02 -7.39
C TRP A 31 -12.02 2.54 -7.50
N VAL A 32 -11.43 3.28 -6.57
CA VAL A 32 -11.31 4.74 -6.70
C VAL A 32 -10.54 5.03 -7.97
N LYS A 33 -11.19 5.75 -8.89
CA LYS A 33 -10.61 6.01 -10.21
C LYS A 33 -9.36 6.88 -10.02
N PRO A 34 -8.30 6.71 -10.83
CA PRO A 34 -7.04 7.44 -10.62
C PRO A 34 -7.21 8.96 -10.45
N TYR A 35 -8.12 9.56 -11.22
CA TYR A 35 -8.45 10.98 -11.16
C TYR A 35 -9.32 11.41 -9.97
N GLU A 36 -9.94 10.49 -9.24
CA GLU A 36 -10.69 10.78 -8.01
C GLU A 36 -9.76 10.84 -6.79
N ARG A 37 -8.55 10.28 -6.90
CA ARG A 37 -7.56 10.26 -5.80
C ARG A 37 -7.11 11.67 -5.40
N GLN A 38 -7.24 12.66 -6.29
CA GLN A 38 -6.95 14.06 -5.98
C GLN A 38 -7.88 14.64 -4.90
N ASN A 39 -9.10 14.12 -4.76
CA ASN A 39 -10.05 14.61 -3.75
C ASN A 39 -9.65 14.20 -2.33
N LEU A 40 -8.87 13.12 -2.20
CA LEU A 40 -8.30 12.67 -0.93
C LEU A 40 -6.92 13.29 -0.67
N ALA A 41 -6.27 13.82 -1.71
CA ALA A 41 -4.91 14.36 -1.63
C ALA A 41 -4.89 15.79 -1.08
N ASP A 42 -4.65 15.93 0.23
CA ASP A 42 -4.33 17.21 0.87
C ASP A 42 -2.96 17.78 0.38
N PRO A 43 -2.84 19.11 0.18
CA PRO A 43 -1.56 19.79 -0.05
C PRO A 43 -0.38 19.43 0.89
N ILE A 44 -0.63 18.86 2.07
CA ILE A 44 0.43 18.32 2.96
C ILE A 44 1.08 17.05 2.43
N MET A 45 0.37 16.26 1.61
CA MET A 45 0.87 15.00 1.03
C MET A 45 1.69 15.21 -0.24
N ARG A 46 1.99 16.46 -0.60
CA ARG A 46 2.88 16.79 -1.72
C ARG A 46 4.29 16.34 -1.40
N THR A 47 4.81 15.41 -2.19
CA THR A 47 6.17 14.86 -2.04
C THR A 47 7.25 15.92 -2.17
N ASN A 48 7.00 17.01 -2.88
CA ASN A 48 7.92 18.13 -3.03
C ASN A 48 7.32 19.46 -2.54
N ARG A 49 6.96 19.52 -1.26
CA ARG A 49 6.47 20.77 -0.64
C ARG A 49 7.59 21.81 -0.46
N HIS A 50 8.81 21.36 -0.19
CA HIS A 50 9.98 22.22 0.07
C HIS A 50 11.15 21.77 -0.80
N PRO A 51 11.31 22.32 -2.02
CA PRO A 51 12.28 21.80 -2.99
C PRO A 51 13.73 21.87 -2.49
N ILE A 52 14.10 22.91 -1.75
CA ILE A 52 15.45 23.06 -1.21
C ILE A 52 15.75 21.98 -0.16
N ALA A 53 14.80 21.73 0.75
CA ALA A 53 14.95 20.70 1.79
C ALA A 53 14.96 19.29 1.18
N ASN A 54 14.12 19.04 0.18
CA ASN A 54 14.11 17.77 -0.55
C ASN A 54 15.44 17.50 -1.26
N MET A 55 16.00 18.49 -1.97
CA MET A 55 17.30 18.35 -2.64
C MET A 55 18.44 18.08 -1.64
N HIS A 56 18.38 18.68 -0.45
CA HIS A 56 19.36 18.40 0.59
C HIS A 56 19.28 16.96 1.11
N ILE A 57 18.07 16.47 1.36
CA ILE A 57 17.82 15.10 1.83
C ILE A 57 18.20 14.07 0.75
N ALA A 58 17.82 14.34 -0.51
CA ALA A 58 18.22 13.58 -1.68
C ALA A 58 19.74 13.38 -1.75
N HIS A 59 20.51 14.47 -1.70
CA HIS A 59 21.97 14.42 -1.69
C HIS A 59 22.54 13.56 -0.54
N VAL A 60 21.92 13.59 0.65
CA VAL A 60 22.33 12.74 1.79
C VAL A 60 22.05 11.26 1.50
N TYR A 61 20.91 10.92 0.91
CA TYR A 61 20.57 9.54 0.55
C TYR A 61 21.46 9.02 -0.57
N GLU A 62 21.69 9.78 -1.65
CA GLU A 62 22.60 9.40 -2.73
C GLU A 62 24.02 9.11 -2.21
N ALA A 63 24.50 9.91 -1.26
CA ALA A 63 25.80 9.72 -0.64
C ALA A 63 25.87 8.46 0.26
N ARG A 64 24.78 8.13 0.97
CA ARG A 64 24.72 6.96 1.86
C ARG A 64 24.50 5.65 1.11
N GLU A 65 23.67 5.68 0.08
CA GLU A 65 23.25 4.49 -0.66
C GLU A 65 24.15 4.22 -1.88
N SER A 66 25.17 5.07 -2.13
CA SER A 66 26.03 5.00 -3.32
C SER A 66 25.23 4.97 -4.63
N ALA A 67 23.97 5.42 -4.59
CA ALA A 67 23.02 5.37 -5.67
C ALA A 67 22.92 6.79 -6.24
N ARG A 68 23.71 7.08 -7.28
CA ARG A 68 23.61 8.35 -8.02
C ARG A 68 22.49 8.25 -9.04
N GLY A 69 21.51 9.16 -9.01
CA GLY A 69 20.46 9.22 -10.03
C GLY A 69 19.43 8.08 -9.97
N ALA A 70 19.33 7.35 -8.85
CA ALA A 70 18.26 6.36 -8.61
C ALA A 70 16.99 7.00 -8.02
N GLU A 71 17.07 8.27 -7.61
CA GLU A 71 15.95 9.04 -7.10
C GLU A 71 15.04 9.48 -8.26
N GLY A 72 14.18 8.56 -8.67
CA GLY A 72 13.30 8.75 -9.82
C GLY A 72 12.93 7.45 -10.52
N THR A 73 12.41 6.47 -9.80
CA THR A 73 11.52 5.50 -10.44
C THR A 73 10.15 6.17 -10.53
N GLY A 74 9.56 6.18 -11.73
CA GLY A 74 8.30 6.85 -11.98
C GLY A 74 7.23 6.48 -10.94
N GLY A 75 6.68 7.52 -10.30
CA GLY A 75 5.44 7.41 -9.53
C GLY A 75 5.60 7.53 -8.02
N GLY A 76 5.38 8.74 -7.50
CA GLY A 76 5.25 9.02 -6.08
C GLY A 76 4.53 10.37 -5.87
N GLY A 77 3.30 10.50 -6.39
CA GLY A 77 2.47 11.71 -6.25
C GLY A 77 1.66 12.07 -7.51
N CYS A 78 0.39 12.45 -7.31
CA CYS A 78 -0.75 12.66 -8.24
C CYS A 78 -1.03 11.65 -9.38
N GLY A 79 -0.13 10.70 -9.66
CA GLY A 79 -0.42 9.60 -10.58
C GLY A 79 -0.71 10.04 -12.01
N CYS A 80 -0.28 11.23 -12.43
CA CYS A 80 -0.25 11.61 -13.83
C CYS A 80 0.95 10.94 -14.51
N ASN A 81 0.71 9.74 -15.04
CA ASN A 81 1.18 9.38 -16.37
C ASN A 81 -0.04 9.43 -17.30
#